data_AF-A0A382Z0R0-F1
#
_entry.id   AF-A0A382Z0R0-F1
#
_cell.length_a   1.000
_cell.length_b   1.000
_cell.length_c   1.000
_cell.angle_alpha   90.00
_cell.angle_beta   90.00
_cell.angle_gamma   90.00
#
_symmetry.space_group_name_H-M   'P 1'
#
loop_
_entity.id
_entity.type
_entity.pdbx_description
1 polymer ?
#
loop_
_entity_poly.entity_id
_entity_poly.type
_entity_poly.pdbx_seq_one_letter_code
_entity_poly.pdbx_strand_id
1 'polypeptide(L)'
;FSSRGLRVGGPYTITISGDGFVPAKVENVYLSLDQALDLPIQLESSRSTEVITVTGSTAGTGYTNEALSTSLGLQALQQVVSIDRDITDAAQLDPFASVNVQSGGSKELSIAGANNKFNSLTVDGVALNDRFGLNANGYPTQRSPISYDAIESLSIQTAPFDVEYNGFTGGTINAVTKSGTNEFHGSVGYYYTDDSFAGDNNGDEEFNLDFEEETFVATLGGPLIKDKLFFFVAYDKFESVAPLNRGPAGSGAVNEVPNI
;
A
#
# COMPACT_ATOMS: atom_id res chain seq x y z
N PHE A 1 21.27 20.18 -5.95
CA PHE A 1 20.74 20.20 -4.58
C PHE A 1 19.99 18.90 -4.35
N SER A 2 20.06 18.31 -3.16
CA SER A 2 19.27 17.13 -2.80
C SER A 2 18.60 17.36 -1.46
N SER A 3 17.32 16.99 -1.36
CA SER A 3 16.56 16.98 -0.11
C SER A 3 16.11 15.55 0.17
N ARG A 4 16.17 15.11 1.42
CA ARG A 4 15.83 13.75 1.85
C ARG A 4 14.87 13.82 3.03
N GLY A 5 14.08 12.75 3.24
CA GLY A 5 13.11 12.68 4.34
C GLY A 5 11.87 13.53 4.15
N LEU A 6 11.54 13.86 2.90
CA LEU A 6 10.24 14.45 2.56
C LEU A 6 9.17 13.35 2.63
N ARG A 7 7.94 13.72 2.98
CA ARG A 7 6.82 12.78 2.99
C ARG A 7 6.42 12.40 1.56
N VAL A 8 5.92 11.20 1.40
CA VAL A 8 5.27 10.76 0.15
C VAL A 8 4.03 11.60 -0.13
N GLY A 9 3.57 11.58 -1.38
CA GLY A 9 2.41 12.35 -1.81
C GLY A 9 2.75 13.78 -2.20
N GLY A 10 1.82 14.70 -1.96
CA GLY A 10 1.89 16.09 -2.41
C GLY A 10 0.51 16.76 -2.30
N PRO A 11 0.32 17.92 -2.95
CA PRO A 11 1.25 18.58 -3.86
C PRO A 11 2.35 19.37 -3.13
N TYR A 12 3.60 19.23 -3.60
CA TYR A 12 4.72 20.08 -3.24
C TYR A 12 4.85 21.26 -4.20
N THR A 13 5.33 22.38 -3.68
CA THR A 13 5.79 23.53 -4.47
C THR A 13 7.27 23.73 -4.23
N ILE A 14 8.06 23.68 -5.29
CA ILE A 14 9.50 23.89 -5.28
C ILE A 14 9.77 25.27 -5.87
N THR A 15 10.37 26.14 -5.06
CA THR A 15 10.78 27.48 -5.50
C THR A 15 12.29 27.57 -5.46
N ILE A 16 12.89 27.94 -6.59
CA ILE A 16 14.34 28.12 -6.74
C ILE A 16 14.59 29.58 -7.05
N SER A 17 15.37 30.24 -6.19
CA SER A 17 15.76 31.63 -6.33
C SER A 17 17.26 31.79 -6.11
N GLY A 18 17.91 32.62 -6.91
CA GLY A 18 19.31 32.97 -6.77
C GLY A 18 19.63 34.31 -7.41
N ASP A 19 20.64 35.00 -6.89
CA ASP A 19 21.04 36.32 -7.39
C ASP A 19 21.43 36.24 -8.88
N GLY A 20 20.88 37.14 -9.69
CA GLY A 20 21.16 37.18 -11.12
C GLY A 20 20.35 36.22 -11.98
N PHE A 21 19.45 35.42 -11.39
CA PHE A 21 18.54 34.51 -12.11
C PHE A 21 17.07 34.88 -11.86
N VAL A 22 16.21 34.57 -12.83
CA VAL A 22 14.75 34.65 -12.64
C VAL A 22 14.31 33.48 -11.75
N PRO A 23 13.52 33.73 -10.68
CA PRO A 23 13.02 32.64 -9.84
C PRO A 23 12.19 31.64 -10.64
N ALA A 24 12.49 30.35 -10.50
CA ALA A 24 11.70 29.28 -11.08
C ALA A 24 10.78 28.67 -10.00
N LYS A 25 9.52 28.43 -10.36
CA LYS A 25 8.53 27.79 -9.50
C LYS A 25 7.98 26.55 -10.20
N VAL A 26 8.06 25.40 -9.53
CA VAL A 26 7.46 24.15 -9.97
C VAL A 26 6.40 23.76 -8.96
N GLU A 27 5.15 23.70 -9.40
CA GLU A 27 3.98 23.38 -8.58
C GLU A 27 3.47 21.97 -8.91
N ASN A 28 2.59 21.44 -8.05
CA ASN A 28 1.95 20.14 -8.24
C ASN A 28 2.94 18.97 -8.35
N VAL A 29 4.05 19.04 -7.62
CA VAL A 29 5.02 17.96 -7.55
C VAL A 29 4.55 16.90 -6.56
N TYR A 30 4.52 15.63 -6.98
CA TYR A 30 4.18 14.49 -6.13
C TYR A 30 5.40 13.58 -5.98
N LEU A 31 5.62 13.10 -4.76
CA LEU A 31 6.70 12.19 -4.42
C LEU A 31 6.14 10.79 -4.22
N SER A 32 6.72 9.81 -4.91
CA SER A 32 6.41 8.40 -4.72
C SER A 32 7.30 7.80 -3.63
N LEU A 33 6.81 6.76 -2.97
CA LEU A 33 7.61 5.99 -2.02
C LEU A 33 8.75 5.27 -2.74
N ASP A 34 9.92 5.22 -2.11
CA ASP A 34 11.12 4.52 -2.61
C ASP A 34 11.63 4.96 -4.00
N GLN A 35 11.19 6.13 -4.49
CA GLN A 35 11.60 6.70 -5.77
C GLN A 35 12.21 8.09 -5.61
N ALA A 36 13.40 8.28 -6.17
CA ALA A 36 14.02 9.60 -6.24
C ALA A 36 13.43 10.38 -7.42
N LEU A 37 12.91 11.57 -7.14
CA LEU A 37 12.44 12.48 -8.19
C LEU A 37 13.57 13.43 -8.63
N ASP A 38 14.08 13.20 -9.84
CA ASP A 38 15.04 14.10 -10.48
C ASP A 38 14.31 15.23 -11.23
N LEU A 39 14.57 16.47 -10.81
CA LEU A 39 14.00 17.67 -11.44
C LEU A 39 15.11 18.51 -12.09
N PRO A 40 15.44 18.27 -13.37
CA PRO A 40 16.40 19.09 -14.10
C PRO A 40 15.78 20.46 -14.39
N ILE A 41 16.14 21.46 -13.59
CA ILE A 41 15.65 22.84 -13.75
C ILE A 41 16.79 23.71 -14.26
N GLN A 42 16.61 24.30 -15.44
CA GLN A 42 17.49 25.34 -15.96
C GLN A 42 16.93 26.71 -15.58
N LEU A 43 17.76 27.54 -14.94
CA LEU A 43 17.39 28.88 -14.55
C LEU A 43 17.80 29.88 -15.62
N GLU A 44 16.89 30.78 -15.97
CA GLU A 44 17.18 31.87 -16.89
C GLU A 44 17.92 33.01 -16.19
N SER A 45 18.94 33.54 -16.86
CA SER A 45 19.70 34.69 -16.36
C SER A 45 18.88 35.97 -16.51
N SER A 46 18.78 36.75 -15.43
CA SER A 46 18.11 38.06 -15.40
C SER A 46 18.75 39.13 -16.29
N ARG A 47 19.95 38.85 -16.85
CA ARG A 47 20.74 39.78 -17.69
C ARG A 47 20.74 39.44 -19.18
N SER A 48 20.01 38.42 -19.61
CA SER A 48 20.03 37.96 -21.01
C SER A 48 19.00 38.70 -21.86
N THR A 49 19.44 39.36 -22.95
CA THR A 49 18.59 39.84 -24.04
C THR A 49 17.82 38.67 -24.65
N GLU A 50 16.55 38.85 -25.03
CA GLU A 50 15.71 37.83 -25.66
C GLU A 50 16.43 37.10 -26.81
N VAL A 51 16.95 35.92 -26.53
CA VAL A 51 17.40 34.95 -27.52
C VAL A 51 16.46 33.77 -27.40
N ILE A 52 15.64 33.55 -28.43
CA ILE A 52 14.82 32.34 -28.55
C ILE A 52 15.79 31.16 -28.68
N THR A 53 16.07 30.51 -27.57
CA THR A 53 16.88 29.29 -27.53
C THR A 53 15.92 28.11 -27.57
N VAL A 54 15.94 27.36 -28.67
CA VAL A 54 15.23 26.08 -28.79
C VAL A 54 16.02 25.04 -28.01
N THR A 55 15.63 24.77 -26.76
CA THR A 55 16.18 23.66 -25.98
C THR A 55 15.46 22.36 -26.37
N GLY A 56 16.18 21.50 -27.09
CA GLY A 56 15.78 20.09 -27.22
C GLY A 56 16.14 19.35 -25.94
N SER A 57 15.15 18.85 -25.20
CA SER A 57 15.40 17.89 -24.12
C SER A 57 15.73 16.54 -24.74
N THR A 58 16.98 16.14 -24.73
CA THR A 58 17.30 14.71 -24.87
C THR A 58 16.87 14.04 -23.58
N ALA A 59 15.91 13.10 -23.64
CA ALA A 59 15.69 12.18 -22.54
C ALA A 59 17.06 11.54 -22.22
N GLY A 60 17.57 11.78 -21.01
CA GLY A 60 18.86 11.26 -20.62
C GLY A 60 18.83 9.74 -20.74
N THR A 61 19.53 9.19 -21.72
CA THR A 61 19.83 7.77 -21.81
C THR A 61 20.95 7.46 -20.82
N GLY A 62 20.70 7.73 -19.54
CA GLY A 62 21.46 7.16 -18.44
C GLY A 62 20.71 5.90 -18.00
N TYR A 63 21.43 4.82 -17.76
CA TYR A 63 20.86 3.70 -17.02
C TYR A 63 20.55 4.21 -15.61
N THR A 64 19.31 4.60 -15.35
CA THR A 64 18.82 4.72 -13.98
C THR A 64 18.67 3.29 -13.48
N ASN A 65 19.36 2.96 -12.38
CA ASN A 65 19.15 1.70 -11.68
C ASN A 65 17.79 1.78 -11.01
N GLU A 66 16.71 1.60 -11.77
CA GLU A 66 15.36 1.53 -11.24
C GLU A 66 15.12 0.11 -10.74
N ALA A 67 14.78 -0.01 -9.45
CA ALA A 67 14.31 -1.27 -8.90
C ALA A 67 13.06 -1.73 -9.64
N LEU A 68 12.91 -3.05 -9.86
CA LEU A 68 11.62 -3.61 -10.26
C LEU A 68 10.65 -3.40 -9.10
N SER A 69 9.79 -2.39 -9.24
CA SER A 69 8.90 -1.93 -8.19
C SER A 69 7.59 -1.38 -8.72
N THR A 70 6.55 -1.52 -7.91
CA THR A 70 5.23 -0.92 -8.09
C THR A 70 4.96 0.01 -6.91
N SER A 71 4.81 1.30 -7.18
CA SER A 71 4.44 2.30 -6.16
C SER A 71 3.00 2.75 -6.37
N LEU A 72 2.18 2.58 -5.34
CA LEU A 72 0.79 3.00 -5.27
C LEU A 72 0.70 4.18 -4.29
N GLY A 73 0.33 5.34 -4.81
CA GLY A 73 -0.05 6.48 -3.98
C GLY A 73 -1.49 6.37 -3.50
N LEU A 74 -1.90 7.30 -2.62
CA LEU A 74 -3.23 7.35 -2.03
C LEU A 74 -4.37 7.21 -3.04
N GLN A 75 -4.26 7.90 -4.18
CA GLN A 75 -5.31 7.90 -5.20
C GLN A 75 -5.46 6.53 -5.88
N ALA A 76 -4.35 5.81 -6.09
CA ALA A 76 -4.38 4.44 -6.62
C ALA A 76 -4.94 3.47 -5.58
N LEU A 77 -4.52 3.58 -4.32
CA LEU A 77 -5.05 2.76 -3.21
C LEU A 77 -6.57 2.93 -3.04
N GLN A 78 -7.11 4.13 -3.23
CA GLN A 78 -8.55 4.39 -3.19
C GLN A 78 -9.33 3.73 -4.33
N GLN A 79 -8.66 3.37 -5.43
CA GLN A 79 -9.26 2.71 -6.59
C GLN A 79 -9.13 1.18 -6.53
N VAL A 80 -8.32 0.65 -5.62
CA VAL A 80 -8.22 -0.79 -5.39
C VAL A 80 -9.53 -1.29 -4.82
N VAL A 81 -10.11 -2.28 -5.49
CA VAL A 81 -11.23 -3.05 -4.96
C VAL A 81 -10.67 -4.03 -3.94
N SER A 82 -11.03 -3.83 -2.68
CA SER A 82 -10.63 -4.69 -1.58
C SER A 82 -11.83 -4.91 -0.67
N ILE A 83 -12.22 -6.18 -0.50
CA ILE A 83 -13.42 -6.60 0.24
C ILE A 83 -13.12 -6.58 1.75
N ASP A 84 -11.99 -7.15 2.15
CA ASP A 84 -11.53 -7.27 3.54
C ASP A 84 -10.53 -6.17 3.94
N ARG A 85 -10.29 -5.19 3.05
CA ARG A 85 -9.37 -4.05 3.28
C ARG A 85 -7.97 -4.55 3.65
N ASP A 86 -7.43 -5.48 2.86
CA ASP A 86 -6.10 -6.04 3.07
C ASP A 86 -5.05 -5.45 2.09
N ILE A 87 -3.81 -5.31 2.56
CA ILE A 87 -2.67 -4.81 1.76
C ILE A 87 -2.41 -5.73 0.56
N THR A 88 -2.67 -7.03 0.68
CA THR A 88 -2.44 -7.97 -0.43
C THR A 88 -3.24 -7.63 -1.68
N ASP A 89 -4.43 -7.02 -1.53
CA ASP A 89 -5.29 -6.66 -2.67
C ASP A 89 -4.72 -5.51 -3.50
N ALA A 90 -3.95 -4.62 -2.86
CA ALA A 90 -3.17 -3.63 -3.56
C ALA A 90 -1.87 -4.23 -4.11
N ALA A 91 -1.23 -5.10 -3.34
CA ALA A 91 0.05 -5.72 -3.72
C ALA A 91 -0.07 -6.60 -4.97
N GLN A 92 -1.19 -7.29 -5.19
CA GLN A 92 -1.42 -8.10 -6.39
C GLN A 92 -1.51 -7.29 -7.69
N LEU A 93 -1.54 -5.95 -7.62
CA LEU A 93 -1.41 -5.11 -8.81
C LEU A 93 0.02 -5.11 -9.36
N ASP A 94 1.01 -5.50 -8.56
CA ASP A 94 2.37 -5.75 -9.06
C ASP A 94 2.37 -6.99 -9.96
N PRO A 95 2.97 -6.94 -11.17
CA PRO A 95 2.96 -8.05 -12.12
C PRO A 95 3.73 -9.29 -11.66
N PHE A 96 4.56 -9.19 -10.63
CA PHE A 96 5.29 -10.31 -10.02
C PHE A 96 4.64 -10.80 -8.73
N ALA A 97 3.57 -10.15 -8.28
CA ALA A 97 2.81 -10.57 -7.12
C ALA A 97 1.66 -11.50 -7.51
N SER A 98 1.40 -12.49 -6.67
CA SER A 98 0.20 -13.33 -6.76
C SER A 98 -0.33 -13.62 -5.37
N VAL A 99 -1.65 -13.64 -5.24
CA VAL A 99 -2.34 -13.96 -3.98
C VAL A 99 -2.99 -15.33 -4.12
N ASN A 100 -2.66 -16.23 -3.22
CA ASN A 100 -3.35 -17.50 -3.06
C ASN A 100 -4.24 -17.42 -1.81
N VAL A 101 -5.54 -17.68 -1.96
CA VAL A 101 -6.47 -17.71 -0.83
C VAL A 101 -6.56 -19.14 -0.31
N GLN A 102 -6.01 -19.36 0.88
CA GLN A 102 -6.02 -20.66 1.57
C GLN A 102 -7.43 -21.03 2.06
N SER A 103 -7.61 -22.31 2.35
CA SER A 103 -8.80 -22.80 3.07
C SER A 103 -8.89 -22.09 4.43
N GLY A 104 -10.01 -21.37 4.65
CA GLY A 104 -10.18 -20.49 5.82
C GLY A 104 -9.91 -19.01 5.56
N GLY A 105 -9.75 -18.58 4.30
CA GLY A 105 -9.78 -17.16 3.91
C GLY A 105 -8.45 -16.41 4.05
N SER A 106 -7.39 -17.07 4.55
CA SER A 106 -6.06 -16.43 4.66
C SER A 106 -5.45 -16.19 3.28
N LYS A 107 -5.02 -14.95 3.02
CA LYS A 107 -4.37 -14.54 1.77
C LYS A 107 -2.85 -14.69 1.86
N GLU A 108 -2.27 -15.53 1.00
CA GLU A 108 -0.82 -15.70 0.88
C GLU A 108 -0.31 -14.91 -0.31
N LEU A 109 0.41 -13.82 -0.04
CA LEU A 109 1.07 -13.03 -1.07
C LEU A 109 2.42 -13.64 -1.42
N SER A 110 2.56 -14.18 -2.63
CA SER A 110 3.84 -14.60 -3.22
C SER A 110 4.37 -13.49 -4.12
N ILE A 111 5.67 -13.18 -4.02
CA ILE A 111 6.35 -12.22 -4.91
C ILE A 111 7.48 -12.96 -5.63
N ALA A 112 7.53 -12.85 -6.95
CA ALA A 112 8.50 -13.53 -7.82
C ALA A 112 8.56 -15.06 -7.61
N GLY A 113 7.45 -15.68 -7.18
CA GLY A 113 7.34 -17.13 -6.94
C GLY A 113 7.97 -17.61 -5.63
N ALA A 114 8.44 -16.71 -4.76
CA ALA A 114 8.90 -17.08 -3.44
C ALA A 114 7.73 -17.33 -2.49
N ASN A 115 7.96 -18.18 -1.47
CA ASN A 115 6.98 -18.37 -0.40
C ASN A 115 6.75 -17.04 0.34
N ASN A 116 5.48 -16.77 0.66
CA ASN A 116 5.01 -15.53 1.26
C ASN A 116 5.70 -15.17 2.59
N LYS A 117 6.16 -16.18 3.36
CA LYS A 117 6.92 -15.97 4.62
C LYS A 117 8.31 -15.39 4.40
N PHE A 118 8.81 -15.40 3.17
CA PHE A 118 10.07 -14.77 2.78
C PHE A 118 9.88 -13.43 2.09
N ASN A 119 8.69 -12.86 2.11
CA ASN A 119 8.52 -11.45 1.80
C ASN A 119 8.80 -10.61 3.05
N SER A 120 9.28 -9.39 2.88
CA SER A 120 9.40 -8.42 3.97
C SER A 120 8.19 -7.49 3.93
N LEU A 121 7.58 -7.21 5.09
CA LEU A 121 6.55 -6.17 5.23
C LEU A 121 7.07 -5.15 6.22
N THR A 122 7.16 -3.90 5.80
CA THR A 122 7.44 -2.77 6.69
C THR A 122 6.32 -1.75 6.66
N VAL A 123 6.03 -1.17 7.83
CA VAL A 123 5.12 -0.03 7.98
C VAL A 123 5.91 1.08 8.66
N ASP A 124 6.05 2.23 7.97
CA ASP A 124 6.87 3.36 8.42
C ASP A 124 8.30 2.94 8.83
N GLY A 125 8.87 1.95 8.12
CA GLY A 125 10.19 1.39 8.37
C GLY A 125 10.27 0.33 9.48
N VAL A 126 9.16 0.01 10.15
CA VAL A 126 9.10 -1.04 11.17
C VAL A 126 8.66 -2.35 10.53
N ALA A 127 9.47 -3.41 10.69
CA ALA A 127 9.15 -4.73 10.15
C ALA A 127 7.97 -5.38 10.91
N LEU A 128 6.93 -5.76 10.17
CA LEU A 128 5.71 -6.41 10.65
C LEU A 128 5.50 -7.76 9.95
N ASN A 129 6.56 -8.58 9.96
CA ASN A 129 6.51 -9.96 9.48
C ASN A 129 6.14 -10.96 10.59
N ASP A 130 5.57 -12.09 10.20
CA ASP A 130 5.46 -13.25 11.09
C ASP A 130 6.83 -13.91 11.33
N ARG A 131 7.46 -13.57 12.46
CA ARG A 131 8.74 -14.16 12.86
C ARG A 131 8.64 -15.62 13.29
N PHE A 132 7.46 -16.09 13.68
CA PHE A 132 7.25 -17.48 14.11
C PHE A 132 6.77 -18.37 12.97
N GLY A 133 6.31 -17.77 11.87
CA GLY A 133 5.82 -18.49 10.70
C GLY A 133 4.58 -19.34 10.98
N LEU A 134 3.75 -18.91 11.93
CA LEU A 134 2.52 -19.58 12.35
C LEU A 134 1.33 -19.21 11.46
N ASN A 135 1.29 -17.97 10.96
CA ASN A 135 0.23 -17.48 10.12
C ASN A 135 0.52 -17.78 8.65
N ALA A 136 -0.50 -18.27 7.95
CA ALA A 136 -0.42 -18.54 6.51
C ALA A 136 -0.28 -17.24 5.71
N ASN A 137 -0.80 -16.10 6.19
CA ASN A 137 -0.75 -14.82 5.48
C ASN A 137 0.63 -14.11 5.52
N GLY A 138 1.55 -14.54 6.39
CA GLY A 138 2.87 -13.91 6.57
C GLY A 138 2.87 -12.67 7.50
N TYR A 139 1.72 -12.29 8.05
CA TYR A 139 1.57 -11.21 9.02
C TYR A 139 1.74 -11.71 10.46
N PRO A 140 2.13 -10.83 11.41
CA PRO A 140 2.21 -11.17 12.82
C PRO A 140 0.85 -11.50 13.44
N THR A 141 -0.26 -11.21 12.74
CA THR A 141 -1.64 -11.50 13.15
C THR A 141 -2.41 -12.19 12.04
N GLN A 142 -3.64 -12.61 12.30
CA GLN A 142 -4.49 -13.27 11.29
C GLN A 142 -5.04 -12.31 10.22
N ARG A 143 -4.90 -10.99 10.39
CA ARG A 143 -5.26 -9.95 9.41
C ARG A 143 -4.09 -8.98 9.18
N SER A 144 -4.24 -8.08 8.20
CA SER A 144 -3.32 -6.96 8.01
C SER A 144 -3.01 -6.26 9.34
N PRO A 145 -1.72 -6.05 9.67
CA PRO A 145 -1.31 -5.46 10.94
C PRO A 145 -1.57 -3.95 11.03
N ILE A 146 -1.98 -3.33 9.93
CA ILE A 146 -2.34 -1.91 9.83
C ILE A 146 -3.63 -1.79 9.01
N SER A 147 -4.49 -0.85 9.38
CA SER A 147 -5.70 -0.55 8.61
C SER A 147 -5.32 -0.04 7.21
N TYR A 148 -5.96 -0.59 6.18
CA TYR A 148 -5.76 -0.14 4.80
C TYR A 148 -6.02 1.35 4.63
N ASP A 149 -7.05 1.88 5.31
CA ASP A 149 -7.41 3.29 5.26
C ASP A 149 -6.43 4.20 6.01
N ALA A 150 -5.53 3.64 6.81
CA ALA A 150 -4.42 4.38 7.40
C ALA A 150 -3.24 4.54 6.43
N ILE A 151 -3.20 3.84 5.29
CA ILE A 151 -2.07 3.84 4.36
C ILE A 151 -2.16 5.04 3.41
N GLU A 152 -1.07 5.80 3.32
CA GLU A 152 -0.90 6.91 2.37
C GLU A 152 -0.25 6.45 1.07
N SER A 153 0.72 5.54 1.18
CA SER A 153 1.39 4.95 0.02
C SER A 153 1.86 3.54 0.33
N LEU A 154 1.86 2.70 -0.71
CA LEU A 154 2.36 1.34 -0.69
C LEU A 154 3.38 1.17 -1.81
N SER A 155 4.53 0.60 -1.51
CA SER A 155 5.58 0.27 -2.46
C SER A 155 5.84 -1.22 -2.38
N ILE A 156 5.78 -1.91 -3.52
CA ILE A 156 6.15 -3.30 -3.67
C ILE A 156 7.43 -3.32 -4.47
N GLN A 157 8.51 -3.87 -3.93
CA GLN A 157 9.78 -4.00 -4.63
C GLN A 157 10.12 -5.49 -4.76
N THR A 158 10.11 -5.96 -5.99
CA THR A 158 10.39 -7.35 -6.35
C THR A 158 11.90 -7.59 -6.45
N ALA A 159 12.64 -6.62 -6.96
CA ALA A 159 14.11 -6.65 -7.00
C ALA A 159 14.66 -5.28 -6.58
N PRO A 160 14.63 -4.95 -5.28
CA PRO A 160 15.21 -3.72 -4.79
C PRO A 160 16.73 -3.75 -4.99
N PHE A 161 17.31 -2.63 -5.43
CA PHE A 161 18.77 -2.50 -5.59
C PHE A 161 19.45 -1.92 -4.35
N ASP A 162 18.69 -1.30 -3.44
CA ASP A 162 19.24 -0.64 -2.25
C ASP A 162 19.52 -1.65 -1.12
N VAL A 163 20.61 -1.42 -0.39
CA VAL A 163 21.11 -2.26 0.70
C VAL A 163 20.36 -2.07 2.01
N GLU A 164 19.55 -1.02 2.11
CA GLU A 164 18.68 -0.80 3.26
C GLU A 164 17.56 -1.85 3.35
N TYR A 165 17.13 -2.41 2.20
CA TYR A 165 16.20 -3.52 2.16
C TYR A 165 16.89 -4.84 2.49
N ASN A 166 16.33 -5.57 3.45
CA ASN A 166 16.86 -6.83 3.94
C ASN A 166 15.72 -7.74 4.42
N GLY A 167 16.06 -8.99 4.76
CA GLY A 167 15.10 -9.92 5.36
C GLY A 167 14.05 -10.47 4.39
N PHE A 168 14.27 -10.41 3.08
CA PHE A 168 13.39 -10.98 2.06
C PHE A 168 14.15 -11.92 1.11
N THR A 169 13.42 -12.84 0.48
CA THR A 169 13.87 -13.66 -0.67
C THR A 169 12.92 -13.50 -1.85
N GLY A 170 11.64 -13.17 -1.61
CA GLY A 170 10.67 -12.83 -2.65
C GLY A 170 10.73 -11.35 -3.01
N GLY A 171 10.03 -10.52 -2.24
CA GLY A 171 10.07 -9.07 -2.37
C GLY A 171 9.86 -8.36 -1.03
N THR A 172 9.99 -7.04 -1.05
CA THR A 172 9.69 -6.16 0.09
C THR A 172 8.45 -5.32 -0.19
N ILE A 173 7.60 -5.20 0.80
CA ILE A 173 6.38 -4.39 0.79
C ILE A 173 6.59 -3.31 1.85
N ASN A 174 6.57 -2.05 1.43
CA ASN A 174 6.71 -0.91 2.33
C ASN A 174 5.43 -0.11 2.29
N ALA A 175 4.78 0.03 3.42
CA ALA A 175 3.63 0.90 3.60
C ALA A 175 4.04 2.13 4.42
N VAL A 176 3.54 3.29 4.02
CA VAL A 176 3.66 4.54 4.79
C VAL A 176 2.28 4.96 5.25
N THR A 177 2.14 5.27 6.53
CA THR A 177 0.86 5.71 7.10
C THR A 177 0.60 7.18 6.83
N LYS A 178 -0.69 7.53 6.73
CA LYS A 178 -1.16 8.91 6.62
C LYS A 178 -0.74 9.71 7.83
N SER A 179 -0.41 10.96 7.56
CA SER A 179 -0.09 11.95 8.59
C SER A 179 -1.15 13.04 8.68
N GLY A 180 -1.21 13.72 9.83
CA GLY A 180 -2.07 14.88 9.99
C GLY A 180 -1.55 16.07 9.19
N THR A 181 -2.48 16.92 8.75
CA THR A 181 -2.18 18.17 8.02
C THR A 181 -2.63 19.38 8.82
N ASN A 182 -2.48 20.58 8.25
CA ASN A 182 -3.00 21.82 8.83
C ASN A 182 -4.52 21.95 8.80
N GLU A 183 -5.20 21.04 8.13
CA GLU A 183 -6.66 21.00 8.01
C GLU A 183 -7.18 19.71 8.63
N PHE A 184 -8.38 19.76 9.20
CA PHE A 184 -9.02 18.55 9.68
C PHE A 184 -9.59 17.78 8.49
N HIS A 185 -9.26 16.51 8.38
CA HIS A 185 -9.79 15.60 7.37
C HIS A 185 -9.98 14.21 7.98
N GLY A 186 -10.94 13.47 7.44
CA GLY A 186 -11.25 12.13 7.93
C GLY A 186 -12.19 11.41 7.00
N SER A 187 -12.34 10.12 7.23
CA SER A 187 -13.28 9.26 6.50
C SER A 187 -13.98 8.32 7.46
N VAL A 188 -15.18 7.90 7.08
CA VAL A 188 -15.88 6.78 7.72
C VAL A 188 -16.29 5.82 6.61
N GLY A 189 -16.04 4.54 6.82
CA GLY A 189 -16.39 3.46 5.91
C GLY A 189 -17.09 2.35 6.67
N TYR A 190 -18.06 1.72 6.02
CA TYR A 190 -18.69 0.50 6.50
C TYR A 190 -18.78 -0.45 5.31
N TYR A 191 -18.22 -1.64 5.47
CA TYR A 191 -18.15 -2.70 4.47
C TYR A 191 -18.89 -3.90 5.03
N TYR A 192 -19.74 -4.50 4.21
CA TYR A 192 -20.59 -5.61 4.60
C TYR A 192 -20.61 -6.62 3.46
N THR A 193 -20.41 -7.89 3.78
CA THR A 193 -20.62 -8.99 2.85
C THR A 193 -21.22 -10.19 3.57
N ASP A 194 -22.13 -10.90 2.91
CA ASP A 194 -22.74 -12.12 3.42
C ASP A 194 -22.85 -13.19 2.32
N ASP A 195 -23.35 -14.35 2.70
CA ASP A 195 -23.60 -15.49 1.81
C ASP A 195 -24.56 -15.16 0.67
N SER A 196 -25.47 -14.19 0.84
CA SER A 196 -26.43 -13.78 -0.20
C SER A 196 -25.76 -13.08 -1.38
N PHE A 197 -24.55 -12.56 -1.21
CA PHE A 197 -23.73 -12.01 -2.30
C PHE A 197 -22.86 -13.06 -3.00
N ALA A 198 -22.79 -14.28 -2.47
CA ALA A 198 -22.02 -15.37 -3.07
C ALA A 198 -22.89 -16.19 -4.04
N GLY A 199 -22.24 -16.80 -5.03
CA GLY A 199 -22.87 -17.84 -5.83
C GLY A 199 -23.06 -19.12 -5.01
N ASP A 200 -24.09 -19.88 -5.35
CA ASP A 200 -24.50 -21.14 -4.69
C ASP A 200 -24.06 -22.40 -5.46
N ASN A 201 -23.33 -22.23 -6.55
CA ASN A 201 -23.01 -23.29 -7.50
C ASN A 201 -21.56 -23.25 -7.98
N ASN A 202 -20.90 -24.41 -7.98
CA ASN A 202 -19.59 -24.62 -8.63
C ASN A 202 -19.72 -25.71 -9.69
N GLY A 203 -20.06 -25.30 -10.92
CA GLY A 203 -20.43 -26.25 -11.98
C GLY A 203 -21.79 -26.86 -11.68
N ASP A 204 -21.84 -28.19 -11.54
CA ASP A 204 -23.06 -28.95 -11.21
C ASP A 204 -23.20 -29.23 -9.70
N GLU A 205 -22.24 -28.78 -8.88
CA GLU A 205 -22.27 -28.97 -7.42
C GLU A 205 -22.85 -27.72 -6.74
N GLU A 206 -24.05 -27.87 -6.17
CA GLU A 206 -24.66 -26.91 -5.25
C GLU A 206 -23.93 -26.96 -3.90
N PHE A 207 -23.65 -25.79 -3.33
CA PHE A 207 -23.10 -25.65 -1.99
C PHE A 207 -23.82 -24.54 -1.23
N ASN A 208 -23.85 -24.66 0.09
CA ASN A 208 -24.43 -23.63 0.95
C ASN A 208 -23.31 -22.95 1.74
N LEU A 209 -23.16 -21.64 1.55
CA LEU A 209 -22.32 -20.81 2.39
C LEU A 209 -23.18 -20.21 3.48
N ASP A 210 -22.58 -20.03 4.65
CA ASP A 210 -23.19 -19.30 5.76
C ASP A 210 -22.06 -18.44 6.31
N PHE A 211 -22.09 -17.15 6.03
CA PHE A 211 -21.12 -16.22 6.58
C PHE A 211 -21.68 -14.80 6.56
N GLU A 212 -21.22 -14.02 7.52
CA GLU A 212 -21.46 -12.59 7.60
C GLU A 212 -20.15 -11.92 8.00
N GLU A 213 -19.75 -10.89 7.27
CA GLU A 213 -18.54 -10.11 7.53
C GLU A 213 -18.86 -8.62 7.49
N GLU A 214 -18.46 -7.92 8.55
CA GLU A 214 -18.62 -6.48 8.69
C GLU A 214 -17.28 -5.84 9.01
N THR A 215 -16.97 -4.73 8.34
CA THR A 215 -15.80 -3.89 8.66
C THR A 215 -16.25 -2.45 8.83
N PHE A 216 -16.07 -1.91 10.04
CA PHE A 216 -16.23 -0.49 10.31
C PHE A 216 -14.86 0.19 10.38
N VAL A 217 -14.70 1.27 9.61
CA VAL A 217 -13.46 2.04 9.54
C VAL A 217 -13.74 3.51 9.79
N ALA A 218 -12.91 4.17 10.61
CA ALA A 218 -12.96 5.60 10.81
C ALA A 218 -11.55 6.19 10.88
N THR A 219 -11.32 7.31 10.20
CA THR A 219 -10.05 8.04 10.23
C THR A 219 -10.26 9.50 10.56
N LEU A 220 -9.31 10.10 11.25
CA LEU A 220 -9.28 11.53 11.54
C LEU A 220 -7.83 12.02 11.65
N GLY A 221 -7.49 13.02 10.87
CA GLY A 221 -6.23 13.74 10.93
C GLY A 221 -6.43 15.25 11.02
N GLY A 222 -5.43 15.93 11.56
CA GLY A 222 -5.41 17.39 11.63
C GLY A 222 -4.33 17.95 12.55
N PRO A 223 -4.34 19.27 12.81
CA PRO A 223 -3.35 19.92 13.65
C PRO A 223 -3.77 19.91 15.12
N LEU A 224 -2.86 19.54 16.03
CA LEU A 224 -2.92 19.92 17.44
C LEU A 224 -2.43 21.36 17.61
N ILE A 225 -1.34 21.71 16.92
CA ILE A 225 -0.79 23.06 16.82
C ILE A 225 -0.49 23.30 15.34
N LYS A 226 -1.20 24.24 14.72
CA LYS A 226 -0.99 24.58 13.30
C LYS A 226 0.48 24.85 13.00
N ASP A 227 0.94 24.33 11.86
CA ASP A 227 2.31 24.42 11.34
C ASP A 227 3.40 23.76 12.20
N LYS A 228 3.04 23.02 13.26
CA LYS A 228 4.03 22.47 14.22
C LYS A 228 3.76 21.06 14.66
N LEU A 229 2.53 20.74 15.03
CA LEU A 229 2.18 19.45 15.62
C LEU A 229 0.87 18.95 15.04
N PHE A 230 0.94 17.75 14.46
CA PHE A 230 -0.15 17.12 13.75
C PHE A 230 -0.46 15.75 14.36
N PHE A 231 -1.69 15.30 14.21
CA PHE A 231 -2.11 13.96 14.60
C PHE A 231 -2.85 13.28 13.45
N PHE A 232 -2.80 11.97 13.42
CA PHE A 232 -3.65 11.13 12.60
C PHE A 232 -4.04 9.90 13.42
N VAL A 233 -5.30 9.52 13.37
CA VAL A 233 -5.86 8.36 14.05
C VAL A 233 -6.68 7.59 13.03
N ALA A 234 -6.50 6.27 13.03
CA ALA A 234 -7.34 5.32 12.30
C ALA A 234 -7.88 4.28 13.27
N TYR A 235 -9.15 3.93 13.09
CA TYR A 235 -9.86 2.89 13.81
C TYR A 235 -10.44 1.92 12.78
N ASP A 236 -10.22 0.64 13.02
CA ASP A 236 -10.65 -0.45 12.14
C ASP A 236 -11.20 -1.57 13.02
N LYS A 237 -12.44 -1.97 12.76
CA LYS A 237 -13.13 -3.03 13.48
C LYS A 237 -13.72 -3.99 12.47
N PHE A 238 -13.20 -5.21 12.48
CA PHE A 238 -13.72 -6.33 11.72
C PHE A 238 -14.48 -7.29 12.63
N GLU A 239 -15.66 -7.70 12.20
CA GLU A 239 -16.46 -8.76 12.80
C GLU A 239 -16.81 -9.78 11.72
N SER A 240 -16.73 -11.06 12.06
CA SER A 240 -17.11 -12.14 11.15
C SER A 240 -17.82 -13.25 11.93
N VAL A 241 -18.89 -13.74 11.34
CA VAL A 241 -19.60 -14.94 11.76
C VAL A 241 -19.47 -15.94 10.63
N ALA A 242 -18.81 -17.06 10.88
CA ALA A 242 -18.75 -18.19 9.96
C ALA A 242 -18.85 -19.49 10.77
N PRO A 243 -19.63 -20.49 10.32
CA PRO A 243 -19.69 -21.78 10.96
C PRO A 243 -18.35 -22.49 10.82
N LEU A 244 -18.10 -23.43 11.72
CA LEU A 244 -16.91 -24.27 11.63
C LEU A 244 -16.99 -25.07 10.32
N ASN A 245 -16.09 -24.77 9.39
CA ASN A 245 -16.00 -25.47 8.10
C ASN A 245 -15.57 -26.94 8.25
N ARG A 246 -15.13 -27.38 9.44
CA ARG A 246 -14.85 -28.78 9.77
C ARG A 246 -15.44 -29.16 11.11
N GLY A 247 -16.05 -30.33 11.17
CA GLY A 247 -16.57 -30.90 12.42
C GLY A 247 -16.74 -32.41 12.35
N PRO A 248 -17.04 -33.06 13.49
CA PRO A 248 -17.37 -34.49 13.54
C PRO A 248 -18.51 -34.87 12.59
N ALA A 249 -18.59 -36.14 12.21
CA ALA A 249 -19.74 -36.65 11.47
C ALA A 249 -21.06 -36.38 12.22
N GLY A 250 -22.02 -35.74 11.56
CA GLY A 250 -23.29 -35.29 12.14
C GLY A 250 -23.24 -33.93 12.85
N SER A 251 -22.15 -33.16 12.70
CA SER A 251 -22.03 -31.82 13.29
C SER A 251 -22.70 -30.72 12.46
N GLY A 252 -23.05 -30.98 11.20
CA GLY A 252 -23.57 -29.95 10.29
C GLY A 252 -22.50 -28.98 9.77
N ALA A 253 -21.21 -29.30 9.97
CA ALA A 253 -20.09 -28.55 9.40
C ALA A 253 -19.98 -28.78 7.88
N VAL A 254 -19.47 -27.78 7.15
CA VAL A 254 -19.28 -27.85 5.68
C VAL A 254 -18.43 -29.07 5.26
N ASN A 255 -17.42 -29.42 6.05
CA ASN A 255 -16.63 -30.63 5.87
C ASN A 255 -16.72 -31.52 7.11
N GLU A 256 -17.60 -32.51 7.08
CA GLU A 256 -17.65 -33.52 8.13
C GLU A 256 -16.49 -34.51 7.99
N VAL A 257 -15.72 -34.70 9.07
CA VAL A 257 -14.63 -35.67 9.12
C VAL A 257 -15.07 -36.88 9.96
N PRO A 258 -15.11 -38.10 9.38
CA PRO A 258 -15.39 -39.30 10.15
C PRO A 258 -14.28 -39.59 11.16
N ASN A 259 -14.65 -39.91 12.40
CA ASN A 259 -13.74 -40.32 13.49
C ASN A 259 -12.85 -39.23 14.12
N ILE A 260 -13.32 -37.99 14.13
CA ILE A 260 -12.92 -36.96 15.13
C ILE A 260 -14.09 -36.70 16.08
#